data_AF-A0A397XSY4-F1
#
_entry.id   AF-A0A397XSY4-F1
#
_cell.length_a   1.000
_cell.length_b   1.000
_cell.length_c   1.000
_cell.angle_alpha   90.00
_cell.angle_beta   90.00
_cell.angle_gamma   90.00
#
_symmetry.space_group_name_H-M   'P 1'
#
loop_
_entity.id
_entity.type
_entity.pdbx_description
1 polymer ?
#
loop_
_entity_poly.entity_id
_entity_poly.type
_entity_poly.pdbx_seq_one_letter_code
_entity_poly.pdbx_strand_id
1 'polypeptide(L)'
;MLNIEKVLREFKVVFGGALRRNSQPWSSSVSFKASTMISSCRCFLCLLFFLCHFLVRFSVCSFAGCLPLLLLSLLIAECASRPLYTLPSLAKAGTKKPLQTSRPFNVAHRGANGEFPEETAPAYMRAIEEGADFIESDILSTKDGVLICHHDVNLDDTTDVADHKEFADRKRTYEVQGMNMTGFFTVDFTLEELKTLGAKQRYPFRDQQYNGKFPIITLDEYIAIALDAPRVVGIYPEIKNPVFINQQVKWADGKKFEDKIVATLKKYGYKGSYMSKDWLKQPIFIQSFAATSLVYISNMTDSPKVFLIDDVTILTEDTNKTYNEITSDKYLDYIKPYVVGIGPWKDTIVPVSNNRLTTPTDLVARAHSRNLQVHPYTYRNENQFLHSGFHQDAYLEYDYWINKIGVDGLFTDFTGSLHNFQELTSPLPKLQ
;
A
#
# COMPACT_ATOMS: atom_id res chain seq x y z
N MET A 1 -18.53 -11.65 -57.02
CA MET A 1 -18.77 -13.11 -57.02
C MET A 1 -19.06 -13.52 -55.59
N LEU A 2 -20.34 -13.84 -55.32
CA LEU A 2 -20.99 -14.52 -54.17
C LEU A 2 -20.41 -14.29 -52.75
N ASN A 3 -21.01 -13.50 -51.86
CA ASN A 3 -22.36 -13.50 -51.25
C ASN A 3 -22.48 -14.39 -49.99
N ILE A 4 -22.46 -13.75 -48.81
CA ILE A 4 -23.02 -14.25 -47.55
C ILE A 4 -24.00 -13.19 -47.00
N GLU A 5 -25.08 -12.96 -47.74
CA GLU A 5 -26.39 -12.53 -47.22
C GLU A 5 -27.18 -13.76 -46.73
N LYS A 6 -26.69 -14.51 -45.75
CA LYS A 6 -27.41 -15.71 -45.28
C LYS A 6 -27.31 -15.99 -43.79
N VAL A 7 -27.36 -14.94 -42.96
CA VAL A 7 -27.62 -15.09 -41.51
C VAL A 7 -28.65 -14.08 -40.99
N LEU A 8 -29.36 -13.36 -41.87
CA LEU A 8 -30.51 -12.52 -41.49
C LEU A 8 -31.70 -12.81 -42.39
N ARG A 9 -32.51 -13.82 -42.02
CA ARG A 9 -33.96 -13.90 -42.26
C ARG A 9 -34.49 -15.19 -41.61
N GLU A 10 -35.68 -15.07 -41.04
CA GLU A 10 -36.38 -16.02 -40.15
C GLU A 10 -35.91 -15.89 -38.69
N PHE A 11 -36.60 -15.22 -37.76
CA PHE A 11 -38.04 -15.16 -37.50
C PHE A 11 -38.41 -13.82 -36.84
N LYS A 12 -39.37 -13.08 -37.40
CA LYS A 12 -40.07 -11.99 -36.70
C LYS A 12 -41.47 -11.79 -37.29
N VAL A 13 -42.47 -12.53 -36.81
CA VAL A 13 -43.90 -12.15 -36.78
C VAL A 13 -44.52 -13.11 -35.73
N VAL A 14 -45.17 -12.71 -34.64
CA VAL A 14 -46.48 -12.05 -34.54
C VAL A 14 -46.68 -11.57 -33.09
N PHE A 15 -46.84 -10.25 -32.95
CA PHE A 15 -47.55 -9.44 -31.94
C PHE A 15 -47.27 -9.56 -30.43
N GLY A 16 -46.78 -8.44 -29.88
CA GLY A 16 -47.13 -7.97 -28.55
C GLY A 16 -48.30 -6.99 -28.59
N GLY A 17 -49.15 -7.02 -27.56
CA GLY A 17 -50.28 -6.11 -27.39
C GLY A 17 -50.99 -6.27 -26.05
N ALA A 18 -50.56 -5.48 -25.07
CA ALA A 18 -51.35 -4.72 -24.09
C ALA A 18 -52.39 -5.38 -23.12
N LEU A 19 -52.30 -4.91 -21.85
CA LEU A 19 -53.37 -4.63 -20.86
C LEU A 19 -53.75 -5.66 -19.76
N ARG A 20 -53.45 -5.23 -18.52
CA ARG A 20 -54.26 -5.17 -17.28
C ARG A 20 -54.84 -6.44 -16.60
N ARG A 21 -54.44 -6.52 -15.31
CA ARG A 21 -55.20 -6.83 -14.08
C ARG A 21 -55.79 -8.22 -13.83
N ASN A 22 -55.46 -8.67 -12.61
CA ASN A 22 -56.24 -9.40 -11.62
C ASN A 22 -56.23 -10.94 -11.60
N SER A 23 -56.13 -11.39 -10.33
CA SER A 23 -56.66 -12.62 -9.71
C SER A 23 -56.00 -13.97 -10.03
N GLN A 24 -55.32 -14.50 -9.00
CA GLN A 24 -55.33 -15.93 -8.61
C GLN A 24 -56.78 -16.48 -8.49
N PRO A 25 -57.08 -17.81 -8.37
CA PRO A 25 -56.20 -18.91 -7.91
C PRO A 25 -56.36 -20.31 -8.59
N TRP A 26 -55.47 -21.22 -8.17
CA TRP A 26 -55.67 -22.66 -7.87
C TRP A 26 -55.56 -23.79 -8.91
N SER A 27 -54.78 -24.81 -8.48
CA SER A 27 -54.77 -26.24 -8.81
C SER A 27 -54.35 -26.61 -10.25
N SER A 28 -53.59 -27.66 -10.54
CA SER A 28 -53.47 -28.98 -9.91
C SER A 28 -52.17 -29.68 -10.32
N SER A 29 -51.71 -30.55 -9.44
CA SER A 29 -50.68 -31.60 -9.55
C SER A 29 -50.53 -32.31 -10.89
N VAL A 30 -49.28 -32.53 -11.32
CA VAL A 30 -48.81 -33.80 -11.91
C VAL A 30 -47.36 -34.04 -11.49
N SER A 31 -47.10 -35.17 -10.82
CA SER A 31 -45.76 -35.70 -10.54
C SER A 31 -45.23 -36.50 -11.73
N PHE A 32 -43.92 -36.49 -12.01
CA PHE A 32 -43.19 -37.72 -12.34
C PHE A 32 -41.67 -37.60 -12.08
N LYS A 33 -41.17 -38.60 -11.34
CA LYS A 33 -39.82 -39.15 -11.05
C LYS A 33 -38.64 -38.59 -11.87
N ALA A 34 -37.54 -38.12 -11.26
CA ALA A 34 -36.50 -38.78 -10.43
C ALA A 34 -35.46 -39.60 -11.23
N SER A 35 -34.25 -39.05 -11.38
CA SER A 35 -32.98 -39.80 -11.43
C SER A 35 -31.77 -38.88 -11.14
N THR A 36 -31.30 -38.96 -9.89
CA THR A 36 -29.90 -39.10 -9.42
C THR A 36 -28.73 -38.63 -10.30
N MET A 37 -27.95 -37.64 -9.80
CA MET A 37 -26.56 -37.90 -9.38
C MET A 37 -26.03 -36.79 -8.44
N ILE A 38 -25.47 -37.24 -7.32
CA ILE A 38 -24.92 -36.50 -6.18
C ILE A 38 -23.39 -36.52 -6.28
N SER A 39 -22.72 -35.39 -6.02
CA SER A 39 -21.43 -35.25 -5.30
C SER A 39 -21.04 -33.76 -5.34
N SER A 40 -20.58 -33.04 -4.33
CA SER A 40 -20.27 -33.26 -2.91
C SER A 40 -19.66 -31.95 -2.42
N CYS A 41 -20.31 -31.21 -1.49
CA CYS A 41 -19.66 -30.27 -0.55
C CYS A 41 -20.69 -29.54 0.33
N ARG A 42 -21.31 -30.24 1.29
CA ARG A 42 -21.98 -29.62 2.45
C ARG A 42 -21.93 -30.57 3.63
N CYS A 43 -20.85 -30.52 4.40
CA CYS A 43 -20.77 -31.16 5.71
C CYS A 43 -19.89 -30.29 6.62
N PHE A 44 -20.47 -29.24 7.20
CA PHE A 44 -19.93 -28.62 8.42
C PHE A 44 -20.98 -27.92 9.30
N LEU A 45 -22.27 -27.90 8.92
CA LEU A 45 -23.32 -27.22 9.70
C LEU A 45 -24.36 -28.12 10.38
N CYS A 46 -24.26 -29.45 10.29
CA CYS A 46 -25.23 -30.36 10.90
C CYS A 46 -24.78 -31.04 12.21
N LEU A 47 -23.57 -30.76 12.73
CA LEU A 47 -23.11 -31.36 13.98
C LEU A 47 -23.46 -30.57 15.25
N LEU A 48 -23.98 -29.34 15.14
CA LEU A 48 -24.29 -28.50 16.31
C LEU A 48 -25.73 -28.60 16.83
N PHE A 49 -26.63 -29.32 16.14
CA PHE A 49 -28.06 -29.34 16.51
C PHE A 49 -28.53 -30.59 17.28
N PHE A 50 -27.67 -31.59 17.48
CA PHE A 50 -28.06 -32.86 18.12
C PHE A 50 -27.59 -33.06 19.57
N LEU A 51 -26.89 -32.09 20.17
CA LEU A 51 -26.37 -32.21 21.54
C LEU A 51 -27.16 -31.46 22.63
N CYS A 52 -28.36 -30.94 22.31
CA CYS A 52 -29.12 -30.09 23.23
C CYS A 52 -30.49 -30.63 23.66
N HIS A 53 -30.76 -31.94 23.50
CA HIS A 53 -32.09 -32.51 23.82
C HIS A 53 -32.08 -33.86 24.55
N PHE A 54 -31.07 -34.12 25.36
CA PHE A 54 -31.13 -35.21 26.34
C PHE A 54 -30.32 -34.80 27.56
N LEU A 55 -30.97 -34.23 28.58
CA LEU A 55 -30.55 -34.19 29.99
C LEU A 55 -31.60 -33.43 30.80
N VAL A 56 -32.75 -34.06 31.05
CA VAL A 56 -33.67 -33.67 32.14
C VAL A 56 -34.09 -34.94 32.87
N ARG A 57 -33.93 -34.92 34.20
CA ARG A 57 -34.19 -35.95 35.22
C ARG A 57 -33.01 -36.87 35.53
N PHE A 58 -32.24 -36.51 36.55
CA PHE A 58 -32.17 -37.27 37.81
C PHE A 58 -31.63 -36.34 38.91
N SER A 59 -32.18 -36.47 40.10
CA SER A 59 -31.84 -35.69 41.30
C SER A 59 -30.81 -36.46 42.15
N VAL A 60 -30.16 -35.72 43.05
CA VAL A 60 -29.46 -36.12 44.30
C VAL A 60 -27.92 -36.09 44.31
N CYS A 61 -27.42 -35.20 45.20
CA CYS A 61 -26.15 -35.17 45.95
C CYS A 61 -24.81 -34.70 45.35
N SER A 62 -24.37 -33.55 45.88
CA SER A 62 -23.05 -33.24 46.48
C SER A 62 -21.77 -33.08 45.63
N PHE A 63 -21.15 -31.91 45.86
CA PHE A 63 -19.72 -31.57 45.84
C PHE A 63 -18.92 -31.69 44.53
N ALA A 64 -18.64 -30.52 43.92
CA ALA A 64 -17.45 -30.09 43.16
C ALA A 64 -17.93 -29.10 42.08
N GLY A 65 -17.59 -27.81 42.07
CA GLY A 65 -16.25 -27.27 42.19
C GLY A 65 -15.70 -26.95 40.79
N CYS A 66 -15.94 -25.73 40.31
CA CYS A 66 -15.12 -25.00 39.32
C CYS A 66 -14.90 -25.53 37.89
N LEU A 67 -15.70 -26.45 37.33
CA LEU A 67 -15.49 -26.89 35.94
C LEU A 67 -16.28 -26.17 34.80
N PRO A 68 -17.40 -25.44 35.00
CA PRO A 68 -18.10 -24.79 33.88
C PRO A 68 -17.56 -23.40 33.50
N LEU A 69 -16.78 -22.75 34.38
CA LEU A 69 -16.27 -21.39 34.17
C LEU A 69 -14.93 -21.35 33.41
N LEU A 70 -14.16 -22.44 33.41
CA LEU A 70 -12.90 -22.57 32.67
C LEU A 70 -13.09 -22.87 31.17
N LEU A 71 -14.22 -23.47 30.79
CA LEU A 71 -14.55 -23.73 29.38
C LEU A 71 -15.14 -22.52 28.67
N LEU A 72 -15.74 -21.56 29.41
CA LEU A 72 -16.27 -20.32 28.83
C LEU A 72 -15.19 -19.23 28.70
N SER A 73 -14.14 -19.25 29.52
CA SER A 73 -13.00 -18.33 29.38
C SER A 73 -12.07 -18.69 28.21
N LEU A 74 -11.98 -19.98 27.84
CA LEU A 74 -11.20 -20.43 26.69
C LEU A 74 -11.86 -20.11 25.34
N LEU A 75 -13.19 -19.94 25.29
CA LEU A 75 -13.93 -19.59 24.06
C LEU A 75 -13.97 -18.07 23.79
N ILE A 76 -13.75 -17.23 24.81
CA ILE A 76 -13.72 -15.77 24.64
C ILE A 76 -12.29 -15.27 24.34
N ALA A 77 -11.27 -16.01 24.76
CA ALA A 77 -9.87 -15.66 24.48
C ALA A 77 -9.44 -15.86 23.00
N GLU A 78 -10.16 -16.66 22.21
CA GLU A 78 -9.86 -16.87 20.78
C GLU A 78 -10.55 -15.89 19.82
N CYS A 79 -11.45 -15.05 20.32
CA CYS A 79 -12.18 -14.07 19.51
C CYS A 79 -11.54 -12.66 19.50
N ALA A 80 -10.49 -12.41 20.30
CA ALA A 80 -9.94 -11.05 20.47
C ALA A 80 -8.56 -10.82 19.81
N SER A 81 -8.05 -11.74 18.98
CA SER A 81 -6.69 -11.61 18.43
C SER A 81 -6.50 -12.30 17.09
N ARG A 82 -7.49 -12.21 16.19
CA ARG A 82 -7.26 -12.50 14.77
C ARG A 82 -6.99 -11.18 14.05
N PRO A 83 -5.79 -10.95 13.47
CA PRO A 83 -5.63 -9.85 12.53
C PRO A 83 -6.72 -9.97 11.45
N LEU A 84 -7.29 -8.84 11.03
CA LEU A 84 -8.34 -8.75 10.00
C LEU A 84 -7.89 -9.32 8.63
N TYR A 85 -6.63 -9.76 8.52
CA TYR A 85 -6.08 -10.51 7.41
C TYR A 85 -5.78 -11.94 7.85
N THR A 86 -6.47 -12.91 7.24
CA THR A 86 -6.02 -14.30 7.24
C THR A 86 -4.63 -14.34 6.61
N LEU A 87 -3.62 -14.75 7.39
CA LEU A 87 -2.32 -15.13 6.83
C LEU A 87 -2.55 -16.09 5.65
N PRO A 88 -1.81 -15.95 4.54
CA PRO A 88 -2.15 -16.57 3.28
C PRO A 88 -2.46 -18.05 3.45
N SER A 89 -3.65 -18.46 3.01
CA SER A 89 -3.78 -19.84 2.54
C SER A 89 -2.74 -19.95 1.43
N LEU A 90 -1.89 -20.97 1.48
CA LEU A 90 -0.99 -21.34 0.38
C LEU A 90 -1.82 -21.49 -0.91
N ALA A 91 -2.08 -20.38 -1.58
CA ALA A 91 -2.72 -20.37 -2.87
C ALA A 91 -1.78 -21.16 -3.78
N LYS A 92 -2.35 -22.18 -4.42
CA LYS A 92 -1.66 -23.09 -5.33
C LYS A 92 -0.73 -22.27 -6.23
N ALA A 93 0.57 -22.53 -6.13
CA ALA A 93 1.64 -21.80 -6.82
C ALA A 93 1.49 -21.93 -8.35
N GLY A 94 0.55 -21.17 -8.93
CA GLY A 94 0.65 -20.75 -10.31
C GLY A 94 1.81 -19.77 -10.42
N THR A 95 2.55 -19.82 -11.52
CA THR A 95 3.60 -18.85 -11.81
C THR A 95 2.96 -17.47 -11.94
N LYS A 96 3.11 -16.61 -10.92
CA LYS A 96 2.66 -15.22 -10.96
C LYS A 96 3.30 -14.52 -12.16
N LYS A 97 2.55 -13.63 -12.84
CA LYS A 97 3.11 -12.78 -13.90
C LYS A 97 4.30 -12.00 -13.30
N PRO A 98 5.50 -12.01 -13.93
CA PRO A 98 6.66 -11.32 -13.42
C PRO A 98 6.47 -9.80 -13.45
N LEU A 99 7.26 -9.09 -12.65
CA LEU A 99 7.35 -7.62 -12.70
C LEU A 99 7.85 -7.18 -14.09
N GLN A 100 7.32 -6.09 -14.62
CA GLN A 100 7.86 -5.46 -15.83
C GLN A 100 9.21 -4.79 -15.50
N THR A 101 10.18 -4.82 -16.41
CA THR A 101 11.49 -4.18 -16.22
C THR A 101 11.99 -3.45 -17.47
N SER A 102 11.10 -3.15 -18.41
CA SER A 102 11.45 -2.62 -19.74
C SER A 102 11.03 -1.16 -19.95
N ARG A 103 10.29 -0.58 -19.00
CA ARG A 103 9.86 0.82 -19.01
C ARG A 103 9.94 1.38 -17.58
N PRO A 104 9.90 2.71 -17.40
CA PRO A 104 9.96 3.31 -16.07
C PRO A 104 8.92 2.74 -15.11
N PHE A 105 9.28 2.57 -13.84
CA PHE A 105 8.37 1.97 -12.86
C PHE A 105 7.20 2.89 -12.51
N ASN A 106 6.00 2.31 -12.44
CA ASN A 106 4.82 2.94 -11.86
C ASN A 106 4.79 2.66 -10.35
N VAL A 107 5.14 3.65 -9.52
CA VAL A 107 5.20 3.49 -8.06
C VAL A 107 4.00 4.17 -7.40
N ALA A 108 3.20 3.38 -6.68
CA ALA A 108 2.00 3.85 -5.98
C ALA A 108 2.37 4.57 -4.70
N HIS A 109 2.52 5.90 -4.76
CA HIS A 109 2.85 6.73 -3.61
C HIS A 109 1.76 6.59 -2.54
N ARG A 110 2.06 5.92 -1.42
CA ARG A 110 1.11 5.59 -0.35
C ARG A 110 -0.14 4.83 -0.80
N GLY A 111 -0.02 4.05 -1.89
CA GLY A 111 -1.13 3.39 -2.57
C GLY A 111 -1.89 4.32 -3.54
N ALA A 112 -3.15 4.01 -3.83
CA ALA A 112 -4.02 4.83 -4.67
C ALA A 112 -4.63 6.01 -3.87
N ASN A 113 -3.77 6.84 -3.27
CA ASN A 113 -4.20 7.86 -2.29
C ASN A 113 -4.99 9.03 -2.92
N GLY A 114 -5.00 9.14 -4.25
CA GLY A 114 -5.91 10.01 -4.99
C GLY A 114 -7.39 9.61 -4.83
N GLU A 115 -7.66 8.35 -4.47
CA GLU A 115 -9.01 7.78 -4.36
C GLU A 115 -9.37 7.33 -2.94
N PHE A 116 -8.40 6.87 -2.16
CA PHE A 116 -8.58 6.35 -0.79
C PHE A 116 -7.70 7.13 0.21
N PRO A 117 -8.01 7.09 1.52
CA PRO A 117 -7.07 7.53 2.54
C PRO A 117 -5.74 6.80 2.38
N GLU A 118 -4.64 7.56 2.43
CA GLU A 118 -3.27 7.08 2.22
C GLU A 118 -2.86 5.98 3.20
N GLU A 119 -1.91 5.13 2.81
CA GLU A 119 -1.34 4.06 3.66
C GLU A 119 -2.35 3.02 4.17
N THR A 120 -3.54 2.93 3.58
CA THR A 120 -4.57 1.96 3.97
C THR A 120 -4.57 0.73 3.06
N ALA A 121 -5.04 -0.40 3.59
CA ALA A 121 -5.11 -1.62 2.79
C ALA A 121 -5.93 -1.49 1.49
N PRO A 122 -7.10 -0.81 1.46
CA PRO A 122 -7.82 -0.54 0.21
C PRO A 122 -7.04 0.31 -0.79
N ALA A 123 -6.27 1.31 -0.32
CA ALA A 123 -5.42 2.12 -1.20
C ALA A 123 -4.36 1.26 -1.90
N TYR A 124 -3.72 0.33 -1.17
CA TYR A 124 -2.73 -0.58 -1.74
C TYR A 124 -3.35 -1.60 -2.70
N MET A 125 -4.45 -2.23 -2.31
CA MET A 125 -5.17 -3.18 -3.17
C MET A 125 -5.60 -2.52 -4.47
N ARG A 126 -6.15 -1.29 -4.39
CA ARG A 126 -6.55 -0.54 -5.57
C ARG A 126 -5.37 -0.22 -6.49
N ALA A 127 -4.24 0.23 -5.94
CA ALA A 127 -3.05 0.50 -6.74
C ALA A 127 -2.52 -0.75 -7.47
N ILE A 128 -2.56 -1.91 -6.82
CA ILE A 128 -2.18 -3.20 -7.42
C ILE A 128 -3.10 -3.54 -8.60
N GLU A 129 -4.41 -3.39 -8.41
CA GLU A 129 -5.45 -3.61 -9.43
C GLU A 129 -5.26 -2.67 -10.64
N GLU A 130 -4.88 -1.43 -10.39
CA GLU A 130 -4.61 -0.40 -11.40
C GLU A 130 -3.32 -0.59 -12.20
N GLY A 131 -2.49 -1.57 -11.82
CA GLY A 131 -1.27 -1.88 -12.57
C GLY A 131 -0.01 -1.22 -12.02
N ALA A 132 0.03 -0.82 -10.76
CA ALA A 132 1.27 -0.34 -10.12
C ALA A 132 2.36 -1.41 -10.08
N ASP A 133 3.58 -1.08 -10.44
CA ASP A 133 4.71 -2.00 -10.38
C ASP A 133 5.17 -2.19 -8.93
N PHE A 134 5.15 -1.10 -8.16
CA PHE A 134 5.47 -1.07 -6.74
C PHE A 134 4.35 -0.37 -5.97
N ILE A 135 4.07 -0.85 -4.75
CA ILE A 135 3.35 -0.06 -3.75
C ILE A 135 4.38 0.56 -2.79
N GLU A 136 4.25 1.84 -2.48
CA GLU A 136 5.14 2.57 -1.56
C GLU A 136 4.51 2.68 -0.17
N SER A 137 5.31 2.68 0.89
CA SER A 137 4.80 2.90 2.24
C SER A 137 5.80 3.64 3.12
N ASP A 138 5.32 4.62 3.86
CA ASP A 138 6.07 5.30 4.90
C ASP A 138 6.07 4.49 6.21
N ILE A 139 7.24 4.04 6.67
CA ILE A 139 7.33 3.25 7.89
C ILE A 139 7.67 4.13 9.08
N LEU A 140 6.84 4.05 10.12
CA LEU A 140 7.03 4.62 11.45
C LEU A 140 6.96 3.53 12.53
N SER A 141 7.04 3.92 13.81
CA SER A 141 6.90 3.01 14.94
C SER A 141 5.93 3.54 16.00
N THR A 142 5.22 2.61 16.61
CA THR A 142 4.40 2.83 17.81
C THR A 142 5.27 2.89 19.07
N LYS A 143 4.66 3.32 20.19
CA LYS A 143 5.25 3.32 21.54
C LYS A 143 5.75 1.94 21.99
N ASP A 144 4.99 0.90 21.68
CA ASP A 144 5.31 -0.51 21.97
C ASP A 144 6.22 -1.15 20.92
N GLY A 145 6.76 -0.36 19.99
CA GLY A 145 7.82 -0.76 19.07
C GLY A 145 7.36 -1.57 17.86
N VAL A 146 6.07 -1.48 17.52
CA VAL A 146 5.51 -2.11 16.31
C VAL A 146 5.67 -1.16 15.12
N LEU A 147 6.10 -1.70 13.98
CA LEU A 147 6.26 -0.97 12.74
C LEU A 147 4.91 -0.79 12.03
N ILE A 148 4.59 0.45 11.67
CA ILE A 148 3.32 0.83 11.03
C ILE A 148 3.55 1.62 9.75
N CYS A 149 2.55 1.56 8.87
CA CYS A 149 2.47 2.30 7.61
C CYS A 149 1.72 3.61 7.87
N HIS A 150 2.44 4.73 7.88
CA HIS A 150 1.91 6.08 8.07
C HIS A 150 2.97 7.15 7.72
N HIS A 151 2.62 8.15 6.90
CA HIS A 151 3.56 9.21 6.48
C HIS A 151 4.01 10.16 7.60
N ASP A 152 3.07 10.77 8.33
CA ASP A 152 3.37 11.78 9.32
C ASP A 152 3.62 11.16 10.70
N VAL A 153 4.60 11.68 11.43
CA VAL A 153 4.75 11.32 12.86
C VAL A 153 3.61 11.86 13.70
N ASN A 154 2.88 12.85 13.19
CA ASN A 154 1.69 13.45 13.79
C ASN A 154 0.42 12.91 13.11
N LEU A 155 -0.54 12.48 13.92
CA LEU A 155 -1.79 11.81 13.52
C LEU A 155 -2.92 12.80 13.19
N ASP A 156 -2.78 14.09 13.53
CA ASP A 156 -3.86 15.08 13.56
C ASP A 156 -4.61 15.21 12.22
N ASP A 157 -3.88 15.28 11.11
CA ASP A 157 -4.45 15.64 9.80
C ASP A 157 -5.01 14.45 9.02
N THR A 158 -4.61 13.23 9.37
CA THR A 158 -4.89 12.03 8.56
C THR A 158 -5.54 10.90 9.36
N THR A 159 -5.99 11.18 10.58
CA THR A 159 -6.79 10.26 11.40
C THR A 159 -7.94 10.97 12.10
N ASP A 160 -8.82 10.21 12.75
CA ASP A 160 -9.85 10.71 13.67
C ASP A 160 -9.38 10.87 15.12
N VAL A 161 -8.08 10.82 15.42
CA VAL A 161 -7.54 10.89 16.79
C VAL A 161 -8.10 12.06 17.62
N ALA A 162 -8.36 13.21 17.02
CA ALA A 162 -8.90 14.39 17.71
C ALA A 162 -10.37 14.20 18.17
N ASP A 163 -11.10 13.27 17.54
CA ASP A 163 -12.48 12.92 17.87
C ASP A 163 -12.55 11.91 19.04
N HIS A 164 -11.43 11.28 19.40
CA HIS A 164 -11.28 10.34 20.52
C HIS A 164 -10.96 11.05 21.85
N LYS A 165 -11.99 11.25 22.68
CA LYS A 165 -11.87 12.00 23.95
C LYS A 165 -10.96 11.33 24.97
N GLU A 166 -10.87 10.01 24.95
CA GLU A 166 -9.96 9.22 25.78
C GLU A 166 -8.49 9.52 25.52
N PHE A 167 -8.16 10.10 24.37
CA PHE A 167 -6.81 10.50 24.00
C PHE A 167 -6.53 11.99 24.19
N ALA A 168 -7.47 12.78 24.73
CA ALA A 168 -7.32 14.24 24.83
C ALA A 168 -6.05 14.69 25.60
N ASP A 169 -5.58 13.88 26.56
CA ASP A 169 -4.37 14.14 27.36
C ASP A 169 -3.06 13.67 26.70
N ARG A 170 -3.14 13.14 25.47
CA ARG A 170 -2.00 12.59 24.71
C ARG A 170 -1.34 13.58 23.77
N LYS A 171 -1.82 14.82 23.68
CA LYS A 171 -1.11 15.85 22.92
C LYS A 171 0.25 16.12 23.54
N ARG A 172 1.29 16.14 22.71
CA ARG A 172 2.67 16.44 23.11
C ARG A 172 3.26 17.49 22.19
N THR A 173 4.38 18.06 22.61
CA THR A 173 5.23 18.90 21.77
C THR A 173 6.58 18.22 21.65
N TYR A 174 7.01 17.94 20.42
CA TYR A 174 8.32 17.40 20.12
C TYR A 174 9.05 18.27 19.10
N GLU A 175 10.37 18.28 19.18
CA GLU A 175 11.21 18.74 18.07
C GLU A 175 11.31 17.62 17.03
N VAL A 176 10.83 17.88 15.81
CA VAL A 176 10.91 16.98 14.67
C VAL A 176 11.57 17.75 13.53
N GLN A 177 12.70 17.24 13.05
CA GLN A 177 13.48 17.86 11.96
C GLN A 177 13.80 19.35 12.23
N GLY A 178 14.17 19.69 13.47
CA GLY A 178 14.52 21.07 13.85
C GLY A 178 13.33 22.01 14.09
N MET A 179 12.09 21.52 13.99
CA MET A 179 10.87 22.30 14.23
C MET A 179 10.07 21.74 15.40
N ASN A 180 9.59 22.63 16.29
CA ASN A 180 8.67 22.24 17.34
C ASN A 180 7.27 21.99 16.76
N MET A 181 6.81 20.75 16.85
CA MET A 181 5.49 20.33 16.43
C MET A 181 4.66 19.92 17.65
N THR A 182 3.39 20.33 17.68
CA THR A 182 2.44 19.96 18.74
C THR A 182 1.26 19.19 18.14
N GLY A 183 0.91 18.05 18.71
CA GLY A 183 -0.16 17.18 18.20
C GLY A 183 -0.15 15.80 18.85
N PHE A 184 -0.80 14.83 18.21
CA PHE A 184 -0.80 13.42 18.63
C PHE A 184 0.25 12.64 17.85
N PHE A 185 1.24 12.05 18.51
CA PHE A 185 2.37 11.41 17.83
C PHE A 185 2.28 9.89 17.84
N THR A 186 2.61 9.24 16.72
CA THR A 186 2.61 7.75 16.61
C THR A 186 3.39 7.07 17.74
N VAL A 187 4.53 7.65 18.14
CA VAL A 187 5.42 7.16 19.21
C VAL A 187 4.82 7.24 20.62
N ASP A 188 3.71 7.97 20.79
CA ASP A 188 3.02 8.05 22.06
C ASP A 188 1.97 6.94 22.23
N PHE A 189 1.52 6.28 21.16
CA PHE A 189 0.44 5.29 21.17
C PHE A 189 0.93 3.86 20.98
N THR A 190 0.27 2.91 21.64
CA THR A 190 0.45 1.47 21.35
C THR A 190 -0.21 1.11 20.02
N LEU A 191 0.16 -0.04 19.43
CA LEU A 191 -0.53 -0.52 18.24
C LEU A 191 -2.02 -0.74 18.49
N GLU A 192 -2.40 -1.28 19.65
CA GLU A 192 -3.80 -1.53 20.01
C GLU A 192 -4.61 -0.24 19.99
N GLU A 193 -4.07 0.86 20.55
CA GLU A 193 -4.69 2.18 20.50
C GLU A 193 -4.76 2.71 19.06
N LEU A 194 -3.68 2.64 18.28
CA LEU A 194 -3.70 3.15 16.90
C LEU A 194 -4.68 2.38 15.98
N LYS A 195 -4.92 1.10 16.28
CA LYS A 195 -5.90 0.28 15.53
C LYS A 195 -7.35 0.69 15.78
N THR A 196 -7.64 1.52 16.79
CA THR A 196 -8.99 2.07 16.99
C THR A 196 -9.25 3.31 16.14
N LEU A 197 -8.21 3.95 15.62
CA LEU A 197 -8.30 5.14 14.79
C LEU A 197 -8.65 4.78 13.35
N GLY A 198 -9.49 5.62 12.73
CA GLY A 198 -9.79 5.56 11.31
C GLY A 198 -9.00 6.60 10.52
N ALA A 199 -8.32 6.15 9.45
CA ALA A 199 -7.59 7.02 8.53
C ALA A 199 -8.54 7.98 7.79
N LYS A 200 -8.05 9.19 7.53
CA LYS A 200 -8.76 10.27 6.82
C LYS A 200 -7.99 10.69 5.57
N GLN A 201 -8.74 11.13 4.56
CA GLN A 201 -8.21 11.73 3.36
C GLN A 201 -7.56 13.08 3.68
N ARG A 202 -6.26 13.20 3.39
CA ARG A 202 -5.44 14.40 3.64
C ARG A 202 -5.98 15.65 2.95
N TYR A 203 -6.43 15.49 1.71
CA TYR A 203 -6.81 16.64 0.90
C TYR A 203 -8.32 16.85 0.90
N PRO A 204 -8.82 18.02 1.33
CA PRO A 204 -10.26 18.27 1.46
C PRO A 204 -11.01 18.29 0.12
N PHE A 205 -10.30 18.47 -1.00
CA PHE A 205 -10.87 18.43 -2.35
C PHE A 205 -10.94 17.01 -2.94
N ARG A 206 -10.31 16.02 -2.31
CA ARG A 206 -10.45 14.60 -2.69
C ARG A 206 -11.68 14.00 -2.03
N ASP A 207 -12.05 12.81 -2.47
CA ASP A 207 -13.21 12.11 -1.95
C ASP A 207 -13.07 11.79 -0.45
N GLN A 208 -13.99 12.32 0.35
CA GLN A 208 -14.01 12.17 1.81
C GLN A 208 -14.84 10.96 2.27
N GLN A 209 -15.50 10.22 1.35
CA GLN A 209 -16.46 9.17 1.71
C GLN A 209 -15.86 8.00 2.50
N TYR A 210 -14.53 7.87 2.50
CA TYR A 210 -13.79 6.79 3.15
C TYR A 210 -13.18 7.16 4.50
N ASN A 211 -13.30 8.42 4.92
CA ASN A 211 -12.77 8.88 6.20
C ASN A 211 -13.33 8.05 7.37
N GLY A 212 -12.45 7.63 8.28
CA GLY A 212 -12.81 6.87 9.47
C GLY A 212 -13.09 5.37 9.22
N LYS A 213 -13.08 4.90 7.96
CA LYS A 213 -13.50 3.52 7.64
C LYS A 213 -12.40 2.47 7.75
N PHE A 214 -11.14 2.88 7.65
CA PHE A 214 -10.01 1.96 7.54
C PHE A 214 -8.96 2.27 8.61
N PRO A 215 -8.48 1.27 9.36
CA PRO A 215 -7.48 1.49 10.39
C PRO A 215 -6.08 1.66 9.78
N ILE A 216 -5.16 2.22 10.58
CA ILE A 216 -3.72 2.17 10.32
C ILE A 216 -3.29 0.69 10.20
N ILE A 217 -2.39 0.38 9.27
CA ILE A 217 -1.85 -0.98 9.09
C ILE A 217 -0.39 -1.08 9.54
N THR A 218 0.01 -2.29 9.90
CA THR A 218 1.39 -2.65 10.25
C THR A 218 2.22 -2.93 9.00
N LEU A 219 3.55 -2.88 9.12
CA LEU A 219 4.46 -3.31 8.06
C LEU A 219 4.22 -4.78 7.66
N ASP A 220 3.89 -5.65 8.63
CA ASP A 220 3.54 -7.05 8.36
C ASP A 220 2.28 -7.17 7.47
N GLU A 221 1.22 -6.41 7.75
CA GLU A 221 -0.01 -6.40 6.94
C GLU A 221 0.23 -5.82 5.55
N TYR A 222 1.01 -4.75 5.42
CA TYR A 222 1.40 -4.18 4.13
C TYR A 222 2.18 -5.18 3.27
N ILE A 223 3.16 -5.87 3.85
CA ILE A 223 3.91 -6.92 3.14
C ILE A 223 2.98 -8.04 2.69
N ALA A 224 2.03 -8.46 3.55
CA ALA A 224 1.07 -9.50 3.20
C ALA A 224 0.22 -9.11 1.98
N ILE A 225 -0.22 -7.86 1.86
CA ILE A 225 -0.96 -7.36 0.69
C ILE A 225 -0.16 -7.54 -0.60
N ALA A 226 1.13 -7.18 -0.60
CA ALA A 226 1.98 -7.36 -1.78
C ALA A 226 2.21 -8.85 -2.11
N LEU A 227 2.41 -9.69 -1.09
CA LEU A 227 2.61 -11.13 -1.27
C LEU A 227 1.35 -11.85 -1.75
N ASP A 228 0.16 -11.33 -1.45
CA ASP A 228 -1.12 -11.90 -1.88
C ASP A 228 -1.57 -11.41 -3.27
N ALA A 229 -0.88 -10.42 -3.85
CA ALA A 229 -1.20 -9.89 -5.17
C ALA A 229 -1.22 -10.99 -6.26
N PRO A 230 -2.13 -10.90 -7.26
CA PRO A 230 -2.28 -11.92 -8.31
C PRO A 230 -1.10 -11.99 -9.29
N ARG A 231 -0.19 -11.01 -9.23
CA ARG A 231 1.06 -10.93 -9.99
C ARG A 231 2.20 -10.57 -9.04
N VAL A 232 3.44 -10.62 -9.53
CA VAL A 232 4.55 -10.03 -8.80
C VAL A 232 4.36 -8.51 -8.76
N VAL A 233 4.32 -7.97 -7.54
CA VAL A 233 4.29 -6.54 -7.22
C VAL A 233 5.43 -6.31 -6.25
N GLY A 234 6.21 -5.26 -6.47
CA GLY A 234 7.27 -4.88 -5.54
C GLY A 234 6.76 -4.03 -4.38
N ILE A 235 7.51 -4.00 -3.28
CA ILE A 235 7.29 -3.04 -2.20
C ILE A 235 8.35 -1.95 -2.20
N TYR A 236 8.00 -0.78 -1.70
CA TYR A 236 8.86 0.39 -1.66
C TYR A 236 8.80 1.08 -0.28
N PRO A 237 9.23 0.42 0.81
CA PRO A 237 9.18 1.02 2.15
C PRO A 237 10.18 2.18 2.33
N GLU A 238 9.72 3.30 2.88
CA GLU A 238 10.52 4.39 3.39
C GLU A 238 10.83 4.20 4.89
N ILE A 239 12.10 4.34 5.27
CA ILE A 239 12.49 4.53 6.67
C ILE A 239 12.24 6.00 7.00
N LYS A 240 11.08 6.29 7.60
CA LYS A 240 10.60 7.66 7.86
C LYS A 240 11.11 8.18 9.19
N ASN A 241 11.67 9.40 9.20
CA ASN A 241 12.11 10.08 10.42
C ASN A 241 12.98 9.22 11.38
N PRO A 242 13.98 8.45 10.91
CA PRO A 242 14.72 7.52 11.74
C PRO A 242 15.43 8.17 12.92
N VAL A 243 15.82 9.44 12.81
CA VAL A 243 16.41 10.21 13.93
C VAL A 243 15.39 10.36 15.06
N PHE A 244 14.20 10.85 14.75
CA PHE A 244 13.12 11.05 15.72
C PHE A 244 12.65 9.71 16.30
N ILE A 245 12.40 8.70 15.46
CA ILE A 245 11.93 7.40 15.93
C ILE A 245 12.96 6.73 16.85
N ASN A 246 14.25 6.76 16.49
CA ASN A 246 15.31 6.23 17.36
C ASN A 246 15.48 7.02 18.67
N GLN A 247 15.09 8.31 18.71
CA GLN A 247 15.10 9.09 19.94
C GLN A 247 13.95 8.66 20.87
N GLN A 248 12.74 8.52 20.34
CA GLN A 248 11.51 8.32 21.13
C GLN A 248 11.20 6.86 21.44
N VAL A 249 11.51 5.93 20.53
CA VAL A 249 11.19 4.51 20.69
C VAL A 249 12.47 3.73 21.06
N LYS A 250 12.40 2.99 22.16
CA LYS A 250 13.51 2.14 22.64
C LYS A 250 13.06 0.69 22.66
N TRP A 251 13.70 -0.16 21.86
CA TRP A 251 13.46 -1.59 21.90
C TRP A 251 14.30 -2.26 22.98
N ALA A 252 13.71 -3.23 23.68
CA ALA A 252 14.35 -3.93 24.80
C ALA A 252 15.62 -4.69 24.42
N ASP A 253 15.76 -5.10 23.15
CA ASP A 253 16.95 -5.77 22.62
C ASP A 253 18.05 -4.80 22.17
N GLY A 254 17.91 -3.49 22.46
CA GLY A 254 18.90 -2.46 22.15
C GLY A 254 19.04 -2.15 20.66
N LYS A 255 18.18 -2.73 19.82
CA LYS A 255 18.14 -2.50 18.38
C LYS A 255 17.56 -1.13 18.04
N LYS A 256 17.98 -0.61 16.90
CA LYS A 256 17.48 0.61 16.29
C LYS A 256 16.28 0.32 15.39
N PHE A 257 15.63 1.40 14.95
CA PHE A 257 14.52 1.38 14.02
C PHE A 257 14.87 0.66 12.72
N GLU A 258 16.04 0.97 12.16
CA GLU A 258 16.57 0.34 10.94
C GLU A 258 16.71 -1.19 11.09
N ASP A 259 17.18 -1.65 12.26
CA ASP A 259 17.33 -3.08 12.52
C ASP A 259 15.99 -3.81 12.50
N LYS A 260 14.93 -3.17 13.03
CA LYS A 260 13.59 -3.76 13.07
C LYS A 260 12.97 -3.84 11.68
N ILE A 261 13.14 -2.81 10.86
CA ILE A 261 12.68 -2.82 9.47
C ILE A 261 13.38 -3.93 8.71
N VAL A 262 14.72 -3.98 8.73
CA VAL A 262 15.48 -5.01 7.99
C VAL A 262 15.16 -6.43 8.51
N ALA A 263 15.02 -6.61 9.82
CA ALA A 263 14.65 -7.91 10.38
C ALA A 263 13.25 -8.36 9.90
N THR A 264 12.29 -7.43 9.81
CA THR A 264 10.94 -7.71 9.30
C THR A 264 10.98 -8.06 7.82
N LEU A 265 11.71 -7.30 7.00
CA LEU A 265 11.89 -7.60 5.58
C LEU A 265 12.51 -8.99 5.36
N LYS A 266 13.55 -9.34 6.12
CA LYS A 266 14.18 -10.66 6.08
C LYS A 266 13.27 -11.79 6.53
N LYS A 267 12.44 -11.55 7.56
CA LYS A 267 11.41 -12.51 8.02
C LYS A 267 10.47 -12.90 6.88
N TYR A 268 10.14 -11.97 5.98
CA TYR A 268 9.31 -12.23 4.79
C TYR A 268 10.11 -12.63 3.54
N GLY A 269 11.42 -12.85 3.65
CA GLY A 269 12.24 -13.37 2.57
C GLY A 269 12.74 -12.34 1.55
N TYR A 270 12.57 -11.03 1.80
CA TYR A 270 13.14 -9.99 0.94
C TYR A 270 14.67 -10.01 1.00
N LYS A 271 15.30 -10.12 -0.16
CA LYS A 271 16.75 -10.21 -0.37
C LYS A 271 17.10 -10.03 -1.85
N GLY A 272 18.38 -9.95 -2.15
CA GLY A 272 18.91 -9.88 -3.50
C GLY A 272 19.15 -8.44 -3.93
N SER A 273 20.29 -8.24 -4.59
CA SER A 273 20.62 -6.99 -5.26
C SER A 273 19.67 -6.70 -6.43
N TYR A 274 19.60 -5.43 -6.84
CA TYR A 274 18.78 -4.98 -7.96
C TYR A 274 18.96 -5.86 -9.21
N MET A 275 17.85 -6.27 -9.83
CA MET A 275 17.81 -7.16 -11.01
C MET A 275 18.40 -8.56 -10.82
N SER A 276 18.78 -8.95 -9.60
CA SER A 276 19.17 -10.34 -9.31
C SER A 276 17.97 -11.29 -9.43
N LYS A 277 18.24 -12.59 -9.58
CA LYS A 277 17.20 -13.63 -9.64
C LYS A 277 16.31 -13.68 -8.40
N ASP A 278 16.86 -13.33 -7.23
CA ASP A 278 16.10 -13.31 -5.99
C ASP A 278 15.25 -12.04 -5.90
N TRP A 279 15.80 -10.88 -6.28
CA TRP A 279 15.04 -9.64 -6.34
C TRP A 279 13.86 -9.72 -7.32
N LEU A 280 14.05 -10.31 -8.52
CA LEU A 280 12.97 -10.45 -9.51
C LEU A 280 11.79 -11.32 -9.05
N LYS A 281 11.99 -12.18 -8.04
CA LYS A 281 10.90 -12.99 -7.46
C LYS A 281 10.08 -12.21 -6.46
N GLN A 282 10.71 -11.29 -5.73
CA GLN A 282 10.10 -10.53 -4.65
C GLN A 282 10.73 -9.12 -4.59
N PRO A 283 10.38 -8.24 -5.54
CA PRO A 283 11.06 -6.97 -5.74
C PRO A 283 10.87 -6.02 -4.54
N ILE A 284 11.92 -5.30 -4.21
CA ILE A 284 11.91 -4.31 -3.13
C ILE A 284 12.86 -3.15 -3.45
N PHE A 285 12.47 -1.94 -3.10
CA PHE A 285 13.41 -0.83 -2.88
C PHE A 285 13.22 -0.29 -1.47
N ILE A 286 14.29 0.04 -0.76
CA ILE A 286 14.22 0.70 0.55
C ILE A 286 14.63 2.16 0.36
N GLN A 287 13.82 3.12 0.81
CA GLN A 287 14.17 4.54 0.72
C GLN A 287 14.27 5.24 2.05
N SER A 288 14.95 6.39 2.05
CA SER A 288 14.99 7.31 3.20
C SER A 288 15.61 8.64 2.77
N PHE A 289 15.19 9.73 3.44
CA PHE A 289 15.91 11.01 3.42
C PHE A 289 17.18 10.99 4.27
N ALA A 290 17.28 10.05 5.23
CA ALA A 290 18.47 9.88 6.06
C ALA A 290 19.50 8.99 5.35
N ALA A 291 20.50 9.61 4.73
CA ALA A 291 21.59 8.90 4.08
C ALA A 291 22.33 7.95 5.04
N THR A 292 22.47 8.35 6.30
CA THR A 292 23.12 7.52 7.33
C THR A 292 22.35 6.22 7.61
N SER A 293 21.02 6.22 7.55
CA SER A 293 20.21 5.00 7.68
C SER A 293 20.42 4.06 6.49
N LEU A 294 20.50 4.59 5.27
CA LEU A 294 20.78 3.77 4.06
C LEU A 294 22.19 3.17 4.08
N VAL A 295 23.19 3.94 4.51
CA VAL A 295 24.57 3.46 4.72
C VAL A 295 24.58 2.39 5.82
N TYR A 296 23.89 2.61 6.92
CA TYR A 296 23.82 1.67 8.05
C TYR A 296 23.25 0.31 7.63
N ILE A 297 22.09 0.29 6.96
CA ILE A 297 21.46 -0.97 6.54
C ILE A 297 22.19 -1.68 5.40
N SER A 298 23.15 -1.01 4.74
CA SER A 298 23.93 -1.63 3.67
C SER A 298 24.83 -2.78 4.14
N ASN A 299 25.19 -2.81 5.43
CA ASN A 299 25.87 -3.97 6.03
C ASN A 299 24.89 -5.09 6.44
N MET A 300 23.59 -4.85 6.34
CA MET A 300 22.55 -5.74 6.84
C MET A 300 21.79 -6.43 5.72
N THR A 301 21.57 -5.74 4.59
CA THR A 301 20.82 -6.29 3.44
C THR A 301 21.42 -5.83 2.11
N ASP A 302 21.35 -6.72 1.12
CA ASP A 302 21.69 -6.46 -0.27
C ASP A 302 20.51 -5.91 -1.09
N SER A 303 19.30 -5.85 -0.50
CA SER A 303 18.14 -5.19 -1.12
C SER A 303 18.49 -3.78 -1.58
N PRO A 304 18.05 -3.35 -2.76
CA PRO A 304 18.45 -2.06 -3.30
C PRO A 304 17.85 -0.91 -2.51
N LYS A 305 18.63 0.16 -2.41
CA LYS A 305 18.28 1.37 -1.65
C LYS A 305 18.18 2.57 -2.58
N VAL A 306 17.32 3.51 -2.24
CA VAL A 306 17.14 4.77 -2.97
C VAL A 306 17.23 5.95 -2.00
N PHE A 307 18.10 6.90 -2.30
CA PHE A 307 18.29 8.10 -1.48
C PHE A 307 17.30 9.19 -1.88
N LEU A 308 16.44 9.59 -0.95
CA LEU A 308 15.46 10.65 -1.18
C LEU A 308 16.10 12.03 -1.07
N ILE A 309 15.65 12.95 -1.93
CA ILE A 309 16.17 14.32 -2.00
C ILE A 309 14.98 15.27 -2.03
N ASP A 310 14.90 16.13 -1.01
CA ASP A 310 13.78 17.06 -0.86
C ASP A 310 14.01 18.37 -1.61
N ASP A 311 13.07 19.31 -1.45
CA ASP A 311 13.16 20.69 -1.92
C ASP A 311 14.51 21.34 -1.59
N VAL A 312 14.94 22.26 -2.46
CA VAL A 312 16.25 22.89 -2.40
C VAL A 312 16.50 23.68 -1.11
N THR A 313 15.44 24.03 -0.38
CA THR A 313 15.49 24.78 0.89
C THR A 313 15.53 23.88 2.13
N ILE A 314 15.28 22.58 1.97
CA ILE A 314 15.21 21.62 3.07
C ILE A 314 16.57 20.98 3.31
N LEU A 315 16.95 20.88 4.58
CA LEU A 315 18.18 20.20 5.01
C LEU A 315 17.90 18.72 5.26
N THR A 316 18.88 17.85 5.02
CA THR A 316 18.76 16.44 5.40
C THR A 316 18.58 16.30 6.92
N GLU A 317 17.61 15.51 7.34
CA GLU A 317 17.26 15.35 8.76
C GLU A 317 18.36 14.76 9.66
N ASP A 318 19.31 14.01 9.09
CA ASP A 318 20.33 13.28 9.84
C ASP A 318 21.71 13.95 9.87
N THR A 319 22.06 14.68 8.80
CA THR A 319 23.38 15.29 8.62
C THR A 319 23.35 16.80 8.41
N ASN A 320 22.15 17.40 8.42
CA ASN A 320 21.92 18.83 8.24
C ASN A 320 22.59 19.42 6.98
N LYS A 321 22.63 18.63 5.90
CA LYS A 321 23.21 19.02 4.61
C LYS A 321 22.19 19.67 3.71
N THR A 322 22.64 20.63 2.93
CA THR A 322 21.83 21.31 1.91
C THR A 322 21.65 20.44 0.67
N TYR A 323 20.61 20.75 -0.12
CA TYR A 323 20.41 20.17 -1.45
C TYR A 323 21.67 20.25 -2.33
N ASN A 324 22.33 21.41 -2.38
CA ASN A 324 23.54 21.60 -3.20
C ASN A 324 24.70 20.68 -2.78
N GLU A 325 24.83 20.40 -1.49
CA GLU A 325 25.83 19.45 -1.00
C GLU A 325 25.49 18.02 -1.41
N ILE A 326 24.25 17.57 -1.16
CA ILE A 326 23.85 16.17 -1.41
C ILE A 326 23.67 15.84 -2.89
N THR A 327 23.51 16.84 -3.75
CA THR A 327 23.47 16.68 -5.21
C THR A 327 24.81 16.98 -5.88
N SER A 328 25.86 17.35 -5.13
CA SER A 328 27.20 17.55 -5.69
C SER A 328 27.78 16.25 -6.23
N ASP A 329 28.66 16.34 -7.24
CA ASP A 329 29.36 15.17 -7.79
C ASP A 329 30.10 14.37 -6.72
N LYS A 330 30.76 15.07 -5.79
CA LYS A 330 31.45 14.47 -4.65
C LYS A 330 30.50 13.63 -3.79
N TYR A 331 29.29 14.12 -3.55
CA TYR A 331 28.32 13.40 -2.72
C TYR A 331 27.69 12.23 -3.48
N LEU A 332 27.34 12.42 -4.76
CA LEU A 332 26.85 11.32 -5.60
C LEU A 332 27.88 10.19 -5.70
N ASP A 333 29.17 10.52 -5.80
CA ASP A 333 30.24 9.52 -5.78
C ASP A 333 30.44 8.86 -4.41
N TYR A 334 30.13 9.56 -3.33
CA TYR A 334 30.12 9.01 -1.97
C TYR A 334 28.97 8.04 -1.73
N ILE A 335 27.75 8.37 -2.17
CA ILE A 335 26.54 7.60 -1.83
C ILE A 335 26.32 6.40 -2.77
N LYS A 336 26.79 6.47 -4.03
CA LYS A 336 26.56 5.41 -5.04
C LYS A 336 26.97 3.98 -4.66
N PRO A 337 27.95 3.69 -3.76
CA PRO A 337 28.20 2.32 -3.35
C PRO A 337 27.07 1.71 -2.49
N TYR A 338 26.20 2.55 -1.92
CA TYR A 338 25.17 2.13 -0.97
C TYR A 338 23.77 2.10 -1.58
N VAL A 339 23.53 2.88 -2.63
CA VAL A 339 22.22 3.06 -3.27
C VAL A 339 22.28 2.71 -4.74
N VAL A 340 21.15 2.30 -5.31
CA VAL A 340 21.01 2.06 -6.75
C VAL A 340 20.32 3.21 -7.47
N GLY A 341 19.84 4.20 -6.72
CA GLY A 341 19.16 5.36 -7.28
C GLY A 341 18.93 6.48 -6.28
N ILE A 342 18.40 7.58 -6.81
CA ILE A 342 17.92 8.74 -6.05
C ILE A 342 16.43 8.96 -6.33
N GLY A 343 15.70 9.45 -5.35
CA GLY A 343 14.30 9.84 -5.47
C GLY A 343 14.13 11.31 -5.11
N PRO A 344 14.36 12.24 -6.06
CA PRO A 344 14.24 13.66 -5.79
C PRO A 344 12.80 14.16 -5.93
N TRP A 345 12.46 15.25 -5.25
CA TRP A 345 11.24 16.01 -5.56
C TRP A 345 11.33 16.52 -7.01
N LYS A 346 10.27 16.32 -7.81
CA LYS A 346 10.30 16.55 -9.26
C LYS A 346 10.70 17.98 -9.62
N ASP A 347 10.21 18.98 -8.87
CA ASP A 347 10.52 20.39 -9.15
C ASP A 347 11.98 20.76 -8.79
N THR A 348 12.74 19.90 -8.10
CA THR A 348 14.19 20.11 -7.96
C THR A 348 14.98 19.66 -9.20
N ILE A 349 14.46 18.68 -9.95
CA ILE A 349 15.04 18.29 -11.25
C ILE A 349 14.72 19.35 -12.29
N VAL A 350 13.45 19.76 -12.38
CA VAL A 350 12.98 20.80 -13.32
C VAL A 350 12.36 21.94 -12.52
N PRO A 351 13.13 22.99 -12.20
CA PRO A 351 12.66 24.10 -11.37
C PRO A 351 11.47 24.83 -11.98
N VAL A 352 10.64 25.37 -11.11
CA VAL A 352 9.37 26.01 -11.48
C VAL A 352 9.39 27.48 -11.09
N SER A 353 8.93 28.35 -11.99
CA SER A 353 8.71 29.77 -11.72
C SER A 353 7.34 30.19 -12.23
N ASN A 354 6.53 30.82 -11.37
CA ASN A 354 5.14 31.22 -11.68
C ASN A 354 4.30 30.07 -12.29
N ASN A 355 4.40 28.88 -11.68
CA ASN A 355 3.74 27.65 -12.15
C ASN A 355 4.10 27.25 -13.60
N ARG A 356 5.30 27.60 -14.07
CA ARG A 356 5.85 27.19 -15.36
C ARG A 356 7.20 26.52 -15.14
N LEU A 357 7.40 25.39 -15.83
CA LEU A 357 8.69 24.73 -15.89
C LEU A 357 9.74 25.69 -16.45
N THR A 358 10.92 25.66 -15.85
CA THR A 358 12.11 26.38 -16.32
C THR A 358 13.10 25.39 -16.90
N THR A 359 14.35 25.81 -17.09
CA THR A 359 15.41 24.94 -17.62
C THR A 359 15.67 23.76 -16.67
N PRO A 360 15.58 22.50 -17.14
CA PRO A 360 15.98 21.34 -16.36
C PRO A 360 17.42 21.45 -15.85
N THR A 361 17.65 20.95 -14.65
CA THR A 361 19.00 20.72 -14.14
C THR A 361 19.67 19.54 -14.85
N ASP A 362 20.96 19.33 -14.63
CA ASP A 362 21.70 18.17 -15.11
C ASP A 362 21.66 16.97 -14.15
N LEU A 363 20.86 17.03 -13.07
CA LEU A 363 20.88 16.05 -11.98
C LEU A 363 20.62 14.62 -12.49
N VAL A 364 19.66 14.45 -13.40
CA VAL A 364 19.35 13.13 -13.99
C VAL A 364 20.54 12.59 -14.76
N ALA A 365 21.14 13.39 -15.64
CA ALA A 365 22.31 12.99 -16.40
C ALA A 365 23.51 12.63 -15.49
N ARG A 366 23.75 13.41 -14.42
CA ARG A 366 24.83 13.16 -13.45
C ARG A 366 24.58 11.94 -12.56
N ALA A 367 23.32 11.59 -12.32
CA ALA A 367 22.94 10.35 -11.63
C ALA A 367 23.14 9.14 -12.56
N HIS A 368 22.65 9.20 -13.80
CA HIS A 368 22.82 8.13 -14.79
C HIS A 368 24.27 7.86 -15.14
N SER A 369 25.13 8.89 -15.22
CA SER A 369 26.56 8.70 -15.45
C SER A 369 27.27 7.93 -14.31
N ARG A 370 26.58 7.70 -13.19
CA ARG A 370 27.02 6.93 -12.03
C ARG A 370 26.24 5.63 -11.85
N ASN A 371 25.45 5.23 -12.84
CA ASN A 371 24.53 4.09 -12.79
C ASN A 371 23.50 4.18 -11.66
N LEU A 372 23.09 5.40 -11.29
CA LEU A 372 22.00 5.63 -10.35
C LEU A 372 20.70 5.84 -11.12
N GLN A 373 19.68 5.08 -10.76
CA GLN A 373 18.31 5.32 -11.22
C GLN A 373 17.75 6.63 -10.63
N VAL A 374 16.76 7.22 -11.30
CA VAL A 374 16.08 8.43 -10.82
C VAL A 374 14.58 8.20 -10.79
N HIS A 375 14.00 8.17 -9.59
CA HIS A 375 12.57 7.93 -9.34
C HIS A 375 11.93 9.16 -8.65
N PRO A 376 11.60 10.24 -9.37
CA PRO A 376 11.06 11.44 -8.75
C PRO A 376 9.65 11.28 -8.19
N TYR A 377 9.35 12.12 -7.21
CA TYR A 377 8.04 12.25 -6.58
C TYR A 377 7.56 13.72 -6.60
N THR A 378 6.27 14.06 -6.55
CA THR A 378 5.09 13.19 -6.71
C THR A 378 4.24 13.73 -7.84
N TYR A 379 3.77 12.82 -8.70
CA TYR A 379 2.88 13.13 -9.81
C TYR A 379 1.41 13.02 -9.37
N ARG A 380 0.63 14.03 -9.71
CA ARG A 380 -0.75 14.21 -9.25
C ARG A 380 -1.58 14.79 -10.37
N ASN A 381 -2.73 14.19 -10.64
CA ASN A 381 -3.54 14.53 -11.81
C ASN A 381 -4.34 15.83 -11.61
N GLU A 382 -4.52 16.27 -10.38
CA GLU A 382 -5.36 17.42 -10.10
C GLU A 382 -4.69 18.71 -10.57
N ASN A 383 -5.48 19.60 -11.16
CA ASN A 383 -5.02 20.83 -11.84
C ASN A 383 -4.09 21.72 -11.01
N GLN A 384 -4.22 21.71 -9.67
CA GLN A 384 -3.37 22.53 -8.79
C GLN A 384 -1.93 21.99 -8.66
N PHE A 385 -1.70 20.73 -9.00
CA PHE A 385 -0.38 20.08 -8.97
C PHE A 385 0.26 19.94 -10.35
N LEU A 386 -0.51 20.19 -11.42
CA LEU A 386 -0.02 20.22 -12.79
C LEU A 386 0.48 21.62 -13.14
N HIS A 387 1.73 21.70 -13.60
CA HIS A 387 2.28 22.96 -14.10
C HIS A 387 1.58 23.42 -15.38
N SER A 388 1.45 24.74 -15.54
CA SER A 388 0.62 25.33 -16.60
C SER A 388 1.00 24.93 -18.03
N GLY A 389 2.26 24.52 -18.25
CA GLY A 389 2.74 24.00 -19.54
C GLY A 389 2.15 22.65 -19.96
N PHE A 390 1.53 21.91 -19.03
CA PHE A 390 0.88 20.64 -19.31
C PHE A 390 -0.62 20.78 -19.60
N HIS A 391 -1.17 21.99 -19.60
CA HIS A 391 -2.55 22.25 -20.01
C HIS A 391 -3.61 21.38 -19.31
N GLN A 392 -3.41 21.10 -18.01
CA GLN A 392 -4.28 20.22 -17.21
C GLN A 392 -4.35 18.77 -17.72
N ASP A 393 -3.34 18.32 -18.48
CA ASP A 393 -3.22 16.97 -19.00
C ASP A 393 -2.02 16.26 -18.34
N ALA A 394 -2.34 15.31 -17.46
CA ALA A 394 -1.33 14.50 -16.78
C ALA A 394 -0.50 13.63 -17.77
N TYR A 395 -1.03 13.29 -18.95
CA TYR A 395 -0.30 12.48 -19.92
C TYR A 395 0.82 13.27 -20.59
N LEU A 396 0.64 14.59 -20.76
CA LEU A 396 1.72 15.48 -21.21
C LEU A 396 2.82 15.59 -20.15
N GLU A 397 2.45 15.58 -18.86
CA GLU A 397 3.44 15.50 -17.79
C GLU A 397 4.19 14.17 -17.83
N TYR A 398 3.50 13.03 -17.91
CA TYR A 398 4.14 11.72 -17.99
C TYR A 398 5.09 11.59 -19.20
N ASP A 399 4.65 12.03 -20.39
CA ASP A 399 5.49 12.03 -21.60
C ASP A 399 6.74 12.90 -21.42
N TYR A 400 6.60 14.09 -20.83
CA TYR A 400 7.74 14.95 -20.56
C TYR A 400 8.76 14.28 -19.64
N TRP A 401 8.32 13.72 -18.52
CA TRP A 401 9.24 13.13 -17.55
C TRP A 401 9.86 11.82 -18.02
N ILE A 402 9.08 10.96 -18.67
CA ILE A 402 9.56 9.66 -19.17
C ILE A 402 10.41 9.84 -20.43
N ASN A 403 9.94 10.60 -21.42
CA ASN A 403 10.57 10.64 -22.75
C ASN A 403 11.48 11.85 -22.99
N LYS A 404 11.32 12.96 -22.24
CA LYS A 404 12.22 14.13 -22.36
C LYS A 404 13.27 14.18 -21.27
N ILE A 405 12.86 14.00 -20.00
CA ILE A 405 13.79 13.99 -18.87
C ILE A 405 14.49 12.64 -18.74
N GLY A 406 13.79 11.55 -19.04
CA GLY A 406 14.38 10.20 -19.08
C GLY A 406 14.43 9.52 -17.71
N VAL A 407 13.45 9.77 -16.83
CA VAL A 407 13.45 9.17 -15.48
C VAL A 407 13.11 7.67 -15.51
N ASP A 408 13.58 6.92 -14.51
CA ASP A 408 13.50 5.45 -14.45
C ASP A 408 12.25 4.93 -13.70
N GLY A 409 11.51 5.83 -13.06
CA GLY A 409 10.28 5.53 -12.33
C GLY A 409 9.59 6.80 -11.85
N LEU A 410 8.32 6.71 -11.53
CA LEU A 410 7.51 7.84 -11.08
C LEU A 410 6.69 7.43 -9.86
N PHE A 411 6.76 8.22 -8.79
CA PHE A 411 5.83 8.11 -7.67
C PHE A 411 4.57 8.92 -7.98
N THR A 412 3.42 8.26 -8.10
CA THR A 412 2.14 8.91 -8.45
C THR A 412 1.05 8.55 -7.45
N ASP A 413 0.17 9.50 -7.18
CA ASP A 413 -1.06 9.28 -6.41
C ASP A 413 -2.17 8.60 -7.28
N PHE A 414 -1.96 8.52 -8.61
CA PHE A 414 -2.93 8.04 -9.61
C PHE A 414 -2.33 6.95 -10.49
N THR A 415 -2.11 5.77 -9.92
CA THR A 415 -1.42 4.66 -10.58
C THR A 415 -2.08 4.19 -11.87
N GLY A 416 -3.41 4.16 -11.92
CA GLY A 416 -4.16 3.75 -13.12
C GLY A 416 -3.95 4.71 -14.29
N SER A 417 -3.76 6.00 -14.01
CA SER A 417 -3.51 7.01 -15.06
C SER A 417 -2.15 6.81 -15.71
N LEU A 418 -1.11 6.63 -14.88
CA LEU A 418 0.24 6.33 -15.38
C LEU A 418 0.27 4.96 -16.09
N HIS A 419 -0.39 3.94 -15.54
CA HIS A 419 -0.48 2.62 -16.18
C HIS A 419 -1.12 2.73 -17.57
N ASN A 420 -2.27 3.41 -17.70
CA ASN A 420 -2.96 3.61 -18.97
C ASN A 420 -2.09 4.37 -19.98
N PHE A 421 -1.39 5.42 -19.55
CA PHE A 421 -0.42 6.12 -20.39
C PHE A 421 0.67 5.17 -20.92
N GLN A 422 1.22 4.33 -20.06
CA GLN A 422 2.26 3.39 -20.44
C GLN A 422 1.74 2.27 -21.36
N GLU A 423 0.51 1.78 -21.18
CA GLU A 423 -0.09 0.81 -22.11
C GLU A 423 -0.34 1.41 -23.50
N LEU A 424 -0.63 2.71 -23.59
CA LEU A 424 -0.80 3.42 -24.86
C LEU A 424 0.53 3.70 -25.57
N THR A 425 1.57 4.04 -24.82
CA THR A 425 2.84 4.56 -25.39
C THR A 425 3.97 3.54 -25.40
N SER A 426 3.90 2.50 -24.57
CA SER A 426 4.92 1.46 -24.41
C SER A 426 4.29 0.15 -23.92
N PRO A 427 3.38 -0.47 -24.69
CA PRO A 427 2.68 -1.68 -24.29
C PRO A 427 3.65 -2.83 -24.07
N LEU A 428 3.44 -3.59 -22.99
CA LEU A 428 4.21 -4.81 -22.76
C LEU A 428 3.82 -5.87 -23.81
N PRO A 429 4.78 -6.69 -24.29
CA PRO A 429 4.45 -7.82 -25.15
C PRO A 429 3.40 -8.70 -24.48
N LYS A 430 2.34 -9.07 -25.22
CA LYS A 430 1.39 -10.07 -24.75
C LYS A 430 2.16 -11.37 -24.54
N LEU A 431 2.15 -11.90 -23.31
CA LEU A 431 2.67 -13.23 -23.01
C LEU A 431 1.91 -14.21 -23.91
N GLN A 432 2.64 -14.88 -24.81
CA GLN A 432 2.10 -15.90 -25.71
C GLN A 432 1.73 -17.18 -24.96
#